data_AF-A0A011ALI5-F1
#
_entry.id   AF-A0A011ALI5-F1
#
_cell.length_a   1.000
_cell.length_b   1.000
_cell.length_c   1.000
_cell.angle_alpha   90.00
_cell.angle_beta   90.00
_cell.angle_gamma   90.00
#
_symmetry.space_group_name_H-M   'P 1'
#
loop_
_entity.id
_entity.type
_entity.pdbx_description
1 polymer ?
#
loop_
_entity_poly.entity_id
_entity_poly.type
_entity_poly.pdbx_seq_one_letter_code
_entity_poly.pdbx_strand_id
1 'polypeptide(L)'
;MRVAVVGLMAALVVVFGVSAFGKARSRAALRGFTASLRGWRVVPGPLVAPVAVVVVGLEVTIVAGALVSLVVPGAAGRVCAAVTSGLAAVLLAALSVGIALALRRGPGATCACFGATERPLTPGHLVRDVVLATACAAGVALALAAGDAPAEPAGVAVAVFAGAVAGLLVARLDDLIDLFSPRPAGRGR
;
A
#
# COMPACT_ATOMS: atom_id res chain seq x y z
N MET A 1 -2.53 -19.51 -11.79
CA MET A 1 -3.25 -18.21 -11.74
C MET A 1 -3.88 -17.95 -10.38
N ARG A 2 -4.78 -18.83 -9.88
CA ARG A 2 -5.47 -18.64 -8.59
C ARG A 2 -4.54 -18.48 -7.37
N VAL A 3 -3.47 -19.28 -7.31
CA VAL A 3 -2.43 -19.21 -6.25
C VAL A 3 -1.70 -17.86 -6.22
N ALA A 4 -1.43 -17.26 -7.39
CA ALA A 4 -0.78 -15.95 -7.48
C ALA A 4 -1.70 -14.82 -6.97
N VAL A 5 -3.01 -14.89 -7.29
CA VAL A 5 -4.00 -13.94 -6.77
C VAL A 5 -4.12 -14.05 -5.25
N VAL A 6 -4.13 -15.26 -4.69
CA VAL A 6 -4.11 -15.48 -3.24
C VAL A 6 -2.90 -14.83 -2.58
N GLY A 7 -1.70 -15.04 -3.13
CA GLY A 7 -0.48 -14.41 -2.62
C GLY A 7 -0.52 -12.88 -2.70
N LEU A 8 -1.02 -12.33 -3.81
CA LEU A 8 -1.23 -10.89 -3.94
C LEU A 8 -2.20 -10.35 -2.88
N MET A 9 -3.35 -11.00 -2.68
CA MET A 9 -4.33 -10.59 -1.67
C MET A 9 -3.75 -10.60 -0.26
N ALA A 10 -2.96 -11.63 0.08
CA ALA A 10 -2.26 -11.70 1.36
C ALA A 10 -1.26 -10.54 1.52
N ALA A 11 -0.51 -10.20 0.47
CA ALA A 11 0.40 -9.05 0.48
C ALA A 11 -0.36 -7.73 0.66
N LEU A 12 -1.49 -7.54 -0.02
CA LEU A 12 -2.34 -6.35 0.12
C LEU A 12 -2.89 -6.21 1.53
N VAL A 13 -3.37 -7.29 2.14
CA VAL A 13 -3.83 -7.29 3.55
C VAL A 13 -2.72 -6.80 4.47
N VAL A 14 -1.48 -7.27 4.30
CA VAL A 14 -0.36 -6.85 5.14
C VAL A 14 0.00 -5.39 4.90
N VAL A 15 0.23 -4.98 3.65
CA VAL A 15 0.70 -3.62 3.32
C VAL A 15 -0.35 -2.58 3.72
N PHE A 16 -1.59 -2.75 3.24
CA PHE A 16 -2.67 -1.81 3.53
C PHE A 16 -3.15 -1.92 4.98
N GLY A 17 -3.07 -3.10 5.61
CA GLY A 17 -3.39 -3.29 7.02
C GLY A 17 -2.44 -2.52 7.94
N VAL A 18 -1.13 -2.64 7.71
CA VAL A 18 -0.12 -1.88 8.48
C VAL A 18 -0.30 -0.37 8.24
N SER A 19 -0.51 0.03 6.98
CA SER A 19 -0.71 1.42 6.57
C SER A 19 -1.96 2.03 7.22
N ALA A 20 -3.10 1.35 7.14
CA ALA A 20 -4.38 1.79 7.71
C ALA A 20 -4.33 1.82 9.23
N PHE A 21 -3.76 0.79 9.87
CA PHE A 21 -3.60 0.75 11.32
C PHE A 21 -2.75 1.93 11.81
N GLY A 22 -1.66 2.26 11.09
CA GLY A 22 -0.81 3.41 11.39
C GLY A 22 -1.54 4.76 11.34
N LYS A 23 -2.58 4.90 10.50
CA LYS A 23 -3.34 6.15 10.32
C LYS A 23 -4.64 6.22 11.13
N ALA A 24 -5.32 5.09 11.31
CA ALA A 24 -6.65 5.00 11.92
C ALA A 24 -6.61 4.70 13.42
N ARG A 25 -5.47 4.24 13.96
CA ARG A 25 -5.33 3.88 15.39
C ARG A 25 -5.73 5.01 16.36
N SER A 26 -5.54 6.27 15.99
CA SER A 26 -5.93 7.40 16.83
C SER A 26 -6.19 8.67 16.04
N ARG A 27 -6.97 9.59 16.63
CA ARG A 27 -7.16 10.95 16.08
C ARG A 27 -5.83 11.70 15.93
N ALA A 28 -4.85 11.43 16.81
CA ALA A 28 -3.52 12.02 16.71
C ALA A 28 -2.77 11.53 15.46
N ALA A 29 -2.83 10.22 15.18
CA ALA A 29 -2.23 9.63 13.99
C ALA A 29 -2.83 10.19 12.69
N LEU A 30 -4.18 10.27 12.62
CA LEU A 30 -4.86 10.86 11.46
C LEU A 30 -4.49 12.34 11.26
N ARG A 31 -4.35 13.10 12.35
CA ARG A 31 -3.90 14.50 12.29
C ARG A 31 -2.46 14.61 11.78
N GLY A 32 -1.56 13.72 12.21
CA GLY A 32 -0.18 13.66 11.70
C GLY A 32 -0.12 13.36 10.20
N PHE A 33 -0.94 12.41 9.72
CA PHE A 33 -1.07 12.13 8.29
C PHE A 33 -1.62 13.33 7.50
N THR A 34 -2.66 13.99 8.03
CA THR A 34 -3.24 15.19 7.44
C THR A 34 -2.21 16.33 7.36
N ALA A 35 -1.41 16.53 8.41
CA ALA A 35 -0.35 17.53 8.44
C ALA A 35 0.73 17.24 7.39
N SER A 36 1.11 15.97 7.23
CA SER A 36 2.07 15.53 6.19
C SER A 36 1.54 15.82 4.78
N LEU A 37 0.25 15.52 4.51
CA LEU A 37 -0.38 15.85 3.23
C LEU A 37 -0.44 17.35 2.94
N ARG A 38 -0.62 18.20 3.97
CA ARG A 38 -0.52 19.67 3.80
C ARG A 38 0.89 20.07 3.37
N GLY A 39 1.92 19.44 3.95
CA GLY A 39 3.32 19.67 3.60
C GLY A 39 3.66 19.37 2.14
N TRP A 40 2.93 18.46 1.49
CA TRP A 40 3.14 18.13 0.07
C TRP A 40 2.72 19.26 -0.89
N ARG A 41 1.83 20.16 -0.45
CA ARG A 41 1.29 21.28 -1.25
C ARG A 41 0.71 20.82 -2.61
N VAL A 42 0.21 19.58 -2.68
CA VAL A 42 -0.43 18.99 -3.86
C VAL A 42 -1.95 19.21 -3.83
N VAL A 43 -2.54 19.19 -2.63
CA VAL A 43 -3.99 19.26 -2.41
C VAL A 43 -4.34 20.64 -1.81
N PRO A 44 -5.41 21.31 -2.26
CA PRO A 44 -5.88 22.56 -1.66
C PRO A 44 -6.19 22.39 -0.17
N GLY A 45 -5.83 23.37 0.66
CA GLY A 45 -5.98 23.32 2.13
C GLY A 45 -7.32 22.77 2.64
N PRO A 46 -8.48 23.23 2.12
CA PRO A 46 -9.80 22.74 2.54
C PRO A 46 -10.03 21.24 2.24
N LEU A 47 -9.37 20.70 1.22
CA LEU A 47 -9.56 19.32 0.77
C LEU A 47 -8.61 18.33 1.44
N VAL A 48 -7.58 18.79 2.17
CA VAL A 48 -6.57 17.90 2.74
C VAL A 48 -7.15 16.90 3.76
N ALA A 49 -8.03 17.37 4.65
CA ALA A 49 -8.68 16.49 5.63
C ALA A 49 -9.66 15.50 4.97
N PRO A 50 -10.54 15.91 4.04
CA PRO A 50 -11.34 14.98 3.24
C PRO A 50 -10.51 13.92 2.52
N VAL A 51 -9.44 14.33 1.83
CA VAL A 51 -8.54 13.40 1.13
C VAL A 51 -7.89 12.42 2.09
N ALA A 52 -7.46 12.88 3.27
CA ALA A 52 -6.87 12.01 4.29
C ALA A 52 -7.86 10.91 4.73
N VAL A 53 -9.12 11.28 4.98
CA VAL A 53 -10.17 10.34 5.37
C VAL A 53 -10.51 9.37 4.22
N VAL A 54 -10.61 9.88 2.99
CA VAL A 54 -10.87 9.04 1.81
C VAL A 54 -9.77 8.03 1.61
N VAL A 55 -8.50 8.42 1.71
CA VAL A 55 -7.36 7.50 1.61
C VAL A 55 -7.47 6.40 2.66
N VAL A 56 -7.65 6.74 3.94
CA VAL A 56 -7.79 5.74 5.02
C VAL A 56 -8.98 4.82 4.77
N GLY A 57 -10.11 5.37 4.33
CA GLY A 57 -11.30 4.60 3.95
C GLY A 57 -10.99 3.60 2.85
N LEU A 58 -10.31 4.03 1.77
CA LEU A 58 -9.89 3.17 0.68
C LEU A 58 -8.93 2.06 1.15
N GLU A 59 -7.96 2.38 2.01
CA GLU A 59 -7.05 1.37 2.58
C GLU A 59 -7.83 0.28 3.33
N VAL A 60 -8.80 0.67 4.17
CA VAL A 60 -9.66 -0.27 4.91
C VAL A 60 -10.54 -1.09 3.95
N THR A 61 -11.12 -0.46 2.93
CA THR A 61 -11.93 -1.15 1.92
C THR A 61 -11.10 -2.17 1.14
N ILE A 62 -9.85 -1.84 0.80
CA ILE A 62 -8.93 -2.76 0.11
C ILE A 62 -8.63 -3.97 1.00
N VAL A 63 -8.33 -3.78 2.28
CA VAL A 63 -8.09 -4.88 3.23
C VAL A 63 -9.32 -5.77 3.36
N ALA A 64 -10.50 -5.18 3.54
CA ALA A 64 -11.75 -5.92 3.66
C ALA A 64 -12.06 -6.71 2.39
N GLY A 65 -11.94 -6.09 1.21
CA GLY A 65 -12.14 -6.75 -0.07
C GLY A 65 -11.15 -7.89 -0.32
N ALA A 66 -9.88 -7.70 0.05
CA ALA A 66 -8.87 -8.75 -0.07
C ALA A 66 -9.22 -9.95 0.82
N LEU A 67 -9.60 -9.73 2.08
CA LEU A 67 -10.04 -10.80 2.99
C LEU A 67 -11.30 -11.51 2.47
N VAL A 68 -12.30 -10.77 2.01
CA VAL A 68 -13.53 -11.35 1.43
C VAL A 68 -13.20 -12.20 0.21
N SER A 69 -12.31 -11.74 -0.67
CA SER A 69 -11.93 -12.48 -1.87
C SER A 69 -11.22 -13.81 -1.58
N LEU A 70 -10.56 -13.93 -0.43
CA LEU A 70 -9.89 -15.15 0.02
C LEU A 70 -10.88 -16.19 0.57
N VAL A 71 -12.00 -15.74 1.13
CA VAL A 71 -13.00 -16.61 1.78
C VAL A 71 -14.15 -16.96 0.83
N VAL A 72 -14.53 -16.04 -0.06
CA VAL A 72 -15.65 -16.25 -0.99
C VAL A 72 -15.18 -17.05 -2.21
N PRO A 73 -15.71 -18.27 -2.45
CA PRO A 73 -15.31 -19.07 -3.59
C PRO A 73 -16.00 -18.62 -4.90
N GLY A 74 -15.49 -19.14 -6.02
CA GLY A 74 -16.12 -18.99 -7.33
C GLY A 74 -16.00 -17.60 -7.95
N ALA A 75 -16.94 -17.27 -8.84
CA ALA A 75 -16.92 -16.04 -9.62
C ALA A 75 -17.02 -14.77 -8.75
N ALA A 76 -17.81 -14.81 -7.67
CA ALA A 76 -17.96 -13.69 -6.75
C ALA A 76 -16.62 -13.31 -6.09
N GLY A 77 -15.85 -14.30 -5.62
CA GLY A 77 -14.51 -14.09 -5.08
C GLY A 77 -13.53 -13.53 -6.11
N ARG A 78 -13.58 -14.00 -7.36
CA ARG A 78 -12.73 -13.50 -8.46
C ARG A 78 -13.04 -12.04 -8.81
N VAL A 79 -14.31 -11.70 -8.93
CA VAL A 79 -14.74 -10.32 -9.21
C VAL A 79 -14.32 -9.41 -8.07
N CYS A 80 -14.51 -9.85 -6.82
CA CYS A 80 -14.04 -9.12 -5.64
C CYS A 80 -12.52 -8.90 -5.70
N ALA A 81 -11.72 -9.95 -5.95
CA ALA A 81 -10.27 -9.84 -6.10
C ALA A 81 -9.85 -8.87 -7.21
N ALA A 82 -10.54 -8.90 -8.36
CA ALA A 82 -10.27 -8.00 -9.48
C ALA A 82 -10.57 -6.54 -9.12
N VAL A 83 -11.74 -6.28 -8.52
CA VAL A 83 -12.13 -4.94 -8.06
C VAL A 83 -11.18 -4.42 -6.99
N THR A 84 -10.83 -5.24 -6.00
CA THR A 84 -9.87 -4.89 -4.95
C THR A 84 -8.49 -4.59 -5.53
N SER A 85 -8.01 -5.41 -6.46
CA SER A 85 -6.72 -5.18 -7.14
C SER A 85 -6.75 -3.87 -7.93
N GLY A 86 -7.83 -3.60 -8.68
CA GLY A 86 -7.98 -2.36 -9.43
C GLY A 86 -8.01 -1.13 -8.51
N LEU A 87 -8.74 -1.21 -7.40
CA LEU A 87 -8.80 -0.13 -6.41
C LEU A 87 -7.44 0.14 -5.78
N ALA A 88 -6.71 -0.92 -5.42
CA ALA A 88 -5.35 -0.81 -4.89
C ALA A 88 -4.39 -0.19 -5.91
N ALA A 89 -4.46 -0.60 -7.19
CA ALA A 89 -3.63 -0.04 -8.25
C ALA A 89 -3.89 1.47 -8.43
N VAL A 90 -5.16 1.88 -8.45
CA VAL A 90 -5.55 3.30 -8.58
C VAL A 90 -5.06 4.11 -7.39
N LEU A 91 -5.25 3.61 -6.17
CA LEU A 91 -4.79 4.29 -4.96
C LEU A 91 -3.27 4.44 -4.95
N LEU A 92 -2.53 3.37 -5.25
CA LEU A 92 -1.06 3.39 -5.32
C LEU A 92 -0.54 4.32 -6.41
N ALA A 93 -1.20 4.35 -7.57
CA ALA A 93 -0.85 5.28 -8.65
C ALA A 93 -1.09 6.74 -8.23
N ALA A 94 -2.22 7.04 -7.58
CA ALA A 94 -2.52 8.38 -7.08
C ALA A 94 -1.51 8.83 -6.02
N LEU A 95 -1.14 7.94 -5.09
CA LEU A 95 -0.09 8.19 -4.09
C LEU A 95 1.27 8.40 -4.75
N SER A 96 1.62 7.57 -5.73
CA SER A 96 2.87 7.70 -6.51
C SER A 96 2.96 9.06 -7.21
N VAL A 97 1.87 9.51 -7.84
CA VAL A 97 1.79 10.84 -8.46
C VAL A 97 1.94 11.94 -7.40
N GLY A 98 1.27 11.80 -6.25
CA GLY A 98 1.40 12.74 -5.13
C GLY A 98 2.84 12.84 -4.62
N ILE A 99 3.52 11.72 -4.45
CA ILE A 99 4.94 11.63 -4.05
C ILE A 99 5.83 12.28 -5.10
N ALA A 100 5.65 11.96 -6.38
CA ALA A 100 6.44 12.52 -7.47
C ALA A 100 6.28 14.05 -7.57
N LEU A 101 5.04 14.56 -7.40
CA LEU A 101 4.77 16.00 -7.37
C LEU A 101 5.37 16.67 -6.14
N ALA A 102 5.33 16.02 -4.98
CA ALA A 102 5.94 16.54 -3.76
C ALA A 102 7.47 16.62 -3.89
N LEU A 103 8.11 15.57 -4.42
CA LEU A 103 9.56 15.56 -4.70
C LEU A 103 9.98 16.68 -5.67
N ARG A 104 9.18 16.93 -6.71
CA ARG A 104 9.44 18.01 -7.68
C ARG A 104 9.35 19.41 -7.08
N ARG A 105 8.62 19.59 -5.96
CA ARG A 105 8.43 20.90 -5.30
C ARG A 105 9.49 21.24 -4.26
N GLY A 106 10.45 20.33 -4.00
CA GLY A 106 11.63 20.59 -3.20
C GLY A 106 11.76 19.74 -1.93
N PRO A 107 12.93 19.80 -1.26
CA PRO A 107 13.23 19.02 -0.06
C PRO A 107 12.42 19.53 1.12
N GLY A 108 11.57 18.69 1.71
CA GLY A 108 10.77 19.04 2.88
C GLY A 108 9.45 18.28 3.03
N ALA A 109 9.01 17.57 1.98
CA ALA A 109 7.87 16.67 2.10
C ALA A 109 8.24 15.44 2.92
N THR A 110 7.44 15.14 3.94
CA THR A 110 7.58 13.92 4.75
C THR A 110 6.49 12.91 4.39
N CYS A 111 6.79 11.62 4.49
CA CYS A 111 5.81 10.55 4.30
C CYS A 111 5.34 10.06 5.67
N ALA A 112 4.03 10.13 5.94
CA ALA A 112 3.41 9.51 7.12
C ALA A 112 2.58 8.27 6.76
N CYS A 113 2.81 7.66 5.59
CA CYS A 113 2.01 6.52 5.12
C CYS A 113 2.07 5.30 6.07
N PHE A 114 3.15 5.13 6.85
CA PHE A 114 3.31 4.00 7.79
C PHE A 114 3.32 4.42 9.27
N GLY A 115 2.81 5.61 9.60
CA GLY A 115 2.73 6.13 10.98
C GLY A 115 3.60 7.38 11.24
N ALA A 116 3.54 7.87 12.48
CA ALA A 116 3.96 9.20 12.93
C ALA A 116 5.47 9.53 12.85
N THR A 117 6.30 8.62 12.34
CA THR A 117 7.70 8.93 12.02
C THR A 117 7.74 9.71 10.71
N GLU A 118 7.79 11.03 10.84
CA GLU A 118 8.05 11.98 9.74
C GLU A 118 9.41 11.66 9.11
N ARG A 119 9.42 10.83 8.06
CA ARG A 119 10.64 10.57 7.28
C ARG A 119 10.65 11.41 6.01
N PRO A 120 11.82 11.93 5.60
CA PRO A 120 11.94 12.61 4.32
C PRO A 120 11.50 11.69 3.18
N LEU A 121 10.73 12.23 2.23
CA LEU A 121 10.34 11.49 1.03
C LEU A 121 11.59 11.06 0.26
N THR A 122 11.77 9.76 0.07
CA THR A 122 12.82 9.21 -0.78
C THR A 122 12.22 8.70 -2.09
N PRO A 123 13.00 8.65 -3.19
CA PRO A 123 12.60 7.97 -4.41
C PRO A 123 12.25 6.48 -4.21
N GLY A 124 12.73 5.85 -3.14
CA GLY A 124 12.40 4.47 -2.77
C GLY A 124 10.90 4.25 -2.57
N HIS A 125 10.20 5.21 -1.94
CA HIS A 125 8.74 5.16 -1.79
C HIS A 125 8.02 5.09 -3.14
N LEU A 126 8.50 5.84 -4.13
CA LEU A 126 7.92 5.87 -5.47
C LEU A 126 8.12 4.53 -6.19
N VAL A 127 9.32 3.95 -6.11
CA VAL A 127 9.61 2.66 -6.74
C VAL A 127 8.72 1.56 -6.13
N ARG A 128 8.61 1.52 -4.80
CA ARG A 128 7.75 0.55 -4.10
C ARG A 128 6.31 0.65 -4.57
N ASP A 129 5.74 1.85 -4.54
CA ASP A 129 4.31 2.05 -4.84
C ASP A 129 4.02 1.76 -6.33
N VAL A 130 4.95 2.07 -7.24
CA VAL A 130 4.85 1.71 -8.67
C VAL A 130 4.93 0.19 -8.87
N VAL A 131 5.87 -0.49 -8.21
CA VAL A 131 5.98 -1.96 -8.29
C VAL A 131 4.69 -2.61 -7.77
N LEU A 132 4.18 -2.18 -6.62
CA LEU A 132 2.89 -2.66 -6.12
C LEU A 132 1.73 -2.33 -7.06
N ALA A 133 1.68 -1.14 -7.65
CA ALA A 133 0.63 -0.76 -8.59
C ALA A 133 0.64 -1.65 -9.83
N THR A 134 1.82 -1.95 -10.39
CA THR A 134 1.96 -2.86 -11.53
C THR A 134 1.55 -4.29 -11.18
N ALA A 135 1.93 -4.78 -9.99
CA ALA A 135 1.50 -6.08 -9.50
C ALA A 135 -0.03 -6.16 -9.30
N CYS A 136 -0.64 -5.09 -8.80
CA CYS A 136 -2.09 -4.97 -8.67
C CYS A 136 -2.79 -4.97 -10.05
N ALA A 137 -2.26 -4.22 -11.02
CA ALA A 137 -2.79 -4.21 -12.38
C ALA A 137 -2.72 -5.61 -13.03
N ALA A 138 -1.59 -6.32 -12.87
CA ALA A 138 -1.48 -7.71 -13.29
C ALA A 138 -2.45 -8.63 -12.52
N GLY A 139 -2.68 -8.35 -11.23
CA GLY A 139 -3.65 -9.03 -10.38
C GLY A 139 -5.07 -8.97 -10.92
N VAL A 140 -5.49 -7.85 -11.53
CA VAL A 140 -6.79 -7.73 -12.22
C VAL A 140 -6.89 -8.76 -13.34
N ALA A 141 -5.92 -8.77 -14.25
CA ALA A 141 -5.91 -9.70 -15.38
C ALA A 141 -5.87 -11.17 -14.90
N LEU A 142 -5.06 -11.47 -13.89
CA LEU A 142 -4.95 -12.82 -13.31
C LEU A 142 -6.22 -13.27 -12.60
N ALA A 143 -6.92 -12.37 -11.90
CA ALA A 143 -8.18 -12.66 -11.24
C ALA A 143 -9.29 -12.96 -12.24
N LEU A 144 -9.35 -12.22 -13.35
CA LEU A 144 -10.33 -12.42 -14.41
C LEU A 144 -10.03 -13.66 -15.26
N ALA A 145 -8.75 -13.99 -15.47
CA ALA A 145 -8.33 -15.19 -16.20
C ALA A 145 -8.33 -16.47 -15.34
N ALA A 146 -8.51 -16.36 -14.01
CA ALA A 146 -8.53 -17.52 -13.13
C ALA A 146 -9.78 -18.38 -13.40
N GLY A 147 -9.57 -19.63 -13.78
CA GLY A 147 -10.65 -20.62 -13.91
C GLY A 147 -11.24 -21.06 -12.57
N ASP A 148 -12.34 -21.81 -12.63
CA ASP A 148 -13.07 -22.29 -11.45
C ASP A 148 -12.41 -23.47 -10.72
N ALA A 149 -11.34 -24.05 -11.29
CA ALA A 149 -10.64 -25.17 -10.72
C ALA A 149 -10.24 -24.91 -9.25
N PRO A 150 -10.55 -25.83 -8.33
CA PRO A 150 -10.15 -25.70 -6.93
C PRO A 150 -8.63 -25.63 -6.83
N ALA A 151 -8.14 -24.77 -5.94
CA ALA A 151 -6.72 -24.67 -5.67
C ALA A 151 -6.31 -25.71 -4.62
N GLU A 152 -5.19 -26.38 -4.87
CA GLU A 152 -4.57 -27.29 -3.90
C GLU A 152 -4.30 -26.57 -2.56
N PRO A 153 -4.75 -27.11 -1.41
CA PRO A 153 -4.62 -26.45 -0.10
C PRO A 153 -3.19 -26.08 0.26
N ALA A 154 -2.22 -26.95 -0.06
CA ALA A 154 -0.81 -26.68 0.16
C ALA A 154 -0.32 -25.48 -0.66
N GLY A 155 -0.76 -25.37 -1.92
CA GLY A 155 -0.44 -24.23 -2.78
C GLY A 155 -1.02 -22.92 -2.25
N VAL A 156 -2.25 -22.96 -1.72
CA VAL A 156 -2.88 -21.80 -1.06
C VAL A 156 -2.08 -21.37 0.17
N ALA A 157 -1.72 -22.31 1.06
CA ALA A 157 -0.96 -22.00 2.26
C ALA A 157 0.41 -21.36 1.94
N VAL A 158 1.14 -21.93 0.97
CA VAL A 158 2.42 -21.38 0.51
C VAL A 158 2.24 -19.97 -0.07
N ALA A 159 1.21 -19.75 -0.88
CA ALA A 159 0.96 -18.42 -1.44
C ALA A 159 0.58 -17.37 -0.39
N VAL A 160 -0.26 -17.72 0.57
CA VAL A 160 -0.60 -16.82 1.68
C VAL A 160 0.66 -16.45 2.45
N PHE A 161 1.49 -17.44 2.81
CA PHE A 161 2.72 -17.20 3.53
C PHE A 161 3.70 -16.34 2.72
N ALA A 162 3.97 -16.72 1.47
CA ALA A 162 4.88 -15.97 0.59
C ALA A 162 4.38 -14.54 0.35
N GLY A 163 3.08 -14.37 0.14
CA GLY A 163 2.44 -13.07 -0.01
C GLY A 163 2.54 -12.21 1.25
N ALA A 164 2.29 -12.79 2.42
CA ALA A 164 2.40 -12.09 3.69
C ALA A 164 3.86 -11.65 3.96
N VAL A 165 4.83 -12.52 3.71
CA VAL A 165 6.26 -12.20 3.83
C VAL A 165 6.65 -11.11 2.85
N ALA A 166 6.26 -11.23 1.57
CA ALA A 166 6.52 -10.20 0.56
C ALA A 166 5.88 -8.86 0.95
N GLY A 167 4.62 -8.87 1.42
CA GLY A 167 3.93 -7.67 1.88
C GLY A 167 4.62 -7.02 3.08
N LEU A 168 5.12 -7.82 4.03
CA LEU A 168 5.87 -7.32 5.18
C LEU A 168 7.22 -6.72 4.75
N LEU A 169 7.97 -7.41 3.89
CA LEU A 169 9.23 -6.89 3.33
C LEU A 169 9.00 -5.58 2.60
N VAL A 170 7.94 -5.47 1.81
CA VAL A 170 7.56 -4.26 1.09
C VAL A 170 7.16 -3.13 2.04
N ALA A 171 6.35 -3.43 3.07
CA ALA A 171 5.97 -2.45 4.08
C ALA A 171 7.15 -1.95 4.92
N ARG A 172 8.22 -2.75 5.03
CA ARG A 172 9.43 -2.47 5.81
C ARG A 172 10.66 -2.18 4.96
N LEU A 173 10.50 -2.05 3.64
CA LEU A 173 11.63 -1.91 2.72
C LEU A 173 12.45 -0.65 3.05
N ASP A 174 11.79 0.45 3.42
CA ASP A 174 12.48 1.69 3.79
C ASP A 174 13.20 1.57 5.14
N ASP A 175 12.65 0.82 6.11
CA ASP A 175 13.35 0.51 7.37
C ASP A 175 14.63 -0.29 7.10
N LEU A 176 14.56 -1.20 6.13
CA LEU A 176 15.68 -2.04 5.74
C LEU A 176 16.75 -1.25 4.98
N ILE A 177 16.34 -0.39 4.04
CA ILE A 177 17.26 0.49 3.29
C ILE A 177 17.95 1.48 4.24
N ASP A 178 17.24 2.07 5.20
CA ASP A 178 17.82 2.99 6.19
C ASP A 178 18.82 2.28 7.11
N LEU A 179 18.54 1.03 7.49
CA LEU A 179 19.47 0.21 8.30
C LEU A 179 20.81 -0.04 7.59
N PHE A 180 20.79 -0.19 6.27
CA PHE A 180 21.99 -0.44 5.47
C PHE A 180 22.58 0.82 4.83
N SER A 181 21.93 1.98 4.96
CA SER A 181 22.43 3.24 4.45
C SER A 181 23.49 3.81 5.39
N PRO A 182 24.70 4.16 4.90
CA PRO A 182 25.70 4.83 5.71
C PRO A 182 25.13 6.14 6.28
N ARG A 183 25.07 6.27 7.62
CA ARG A 183 24.80 7.57 8.23
C ARG A 183 25.93 8.51 7.84
N PRO A 184 25.65 9.69 7.27
CA PRO A 184 26.69 10.69 7.09
C PRO A 184 27.32 10.96 8.45
N ALA A 185 28.63 10.77 8.57
CA ALA A 185 29.37 11.17 9.76
C ALA A 185 29.00 12.64 10.05
N GLY A 186 28.45 12.88 11.24
CA GLY A 186 27.89 14.18 11.59
C GLY A 186 28.85 15.30 11.22
N ARG A 187 28.36 16.30 10.47
CA ARG A 187 29.05 17.58 10.39
C ARG A 187 28.96 18.20 11.78
N GLY A 188 29.97 17.94 12.59
CA GLY A 188 30.29 18.80 13.71
C GLY A 188 30.63 20.18 13.15
N ARG A 189 29.78 21.16 13.46
CA ARG A 189 30.11 22.55 13.82
C ARG A 189 28.83 23.32 14.05
#